data_AF-C4RP40-F1
#
_entry.id   AF-C4RP40-F1
#
_cell.length_a   1.000
_cell.length_b   1.000
_cell.length_c   1.000
_cell.angle_alpha   90.00
_cell.angle_beta   90.00
_cell.angle_gamma   90.00
#
_symmetry.space_group_name_H-M   'P 1'
#
loop_
_entity.id
_entity.type
_entity.pdbx_description
1 polymer ?
#
loop_
_entity_poly.entity_id
_entity_poly.type
_entity_poly.pdbx_seq_one_letter_code
_entity_poly.pdbx_strand_id
1 'polypeptide(L)'
;MSEPRSSESGFPIKGVYTQRDLPEGLPERLGEPGEFPYTRGVYSTMYTSRPWTMRQYAGFGTATESNARYHQLLRAGTMGLSVAFDLPTQMGYDSDDPIAHGEVGKVGVAIDSIEDMRLLFHGIPLDKVSTSMTINAPGSVLLLLYQLVAEEAGVPGAALNGTIQNDILKEYIARGTYIFPPKPSLRLVADTFAYCRAEVPKWNTISISGYHMAEAGASPAQEIAFTLANGVEYVRAALAAGLAVDDFAPRLSFFFVARTTLLEEVAKFRAARRIWARLMRDEFGAKNPKSMMLRFHTQTAGVQLTAQQPEVNLVRVAIQGLGAVLGGTQSLHTNSFDEAIALPTEKAARLALRTQQVLAYETDLTATVDPFAGSYVVEAMTAEIEAAVVELMERVADHGSVVDAIEAGFQKREIEQSAYRIAQEIDSGERVVVGLNRFTVDADEPYEPLRVDPTIEAAQAERLAKLRVERDSDAVERALGELRAAAEGTANVLHPMKEALRARATVGEVCGTLRQVWGTYRPSDRF
;
A
#
# COMPACT_ATOMS: atom_id res chain seq x y z
N MET A 1 6.87 42.47 -4.11
CA MET A 1 6.87 41.25 -4.95
C MET A 1 6.54 40.12 -4.00
N SER A 2 5.46 39.37 -4.20
CA SER A 2 5.19 38.19 -3.36
C SER A 2 6.36 37.22 -3.50
N GLU A 3 6.79 36.61 -2.40
CA GLU A 3 7.79 35.54 -2.48
C GLU A 3 7.34 34.47 -3.48
N PRO A 4 8.26 33.93 -4.30
CA PRO A 4 7.93 32.86 -5.23
C PRO A 4 7.41 31.65 -4.45
N ARG A 5 6.28 31.08 -4.89
CA ARG A 5 5.74 29.84 -4.31
C ARG A 5 6.63 28.68 -4.72
N SER A 6 6.90 27.77 -3.80
CA SER A 6 7.64 26.52 -4.07
C SER A 6 6.70 25.31 -4.04
N SER A 7 7.06 24.25 -4.77
CA SER A 7 6.42 22.94 -4.66
C SER A 7 6.80 22.25 -3.36
N GLU A 8 6.09 21.17 -2.99
CA GLU A 8 6.48 20.37 -1.83
C GLU A 8 7.78 19.61 -2.06
N SER A 9 8.14 19.36 -3.33
CA SER A 9 9.45 18.81 -3.71
C SER A 9 10.57 19.85 -3.79
N GLY A 10 10.29 21.13 -3.51
CA GLY A 10 11.29 22.18 -3.33
C GLY A 10 11.67 23.00 -4.57
N PHE A 11 11.06 22.76 -5.73
CA PHE A 11 11.31 23.56 -6.95
C PHE A 11 10.35 24.76 -7.04
N PRO A 12 10.76 25.88 -7.67
CA PRO A 12 9.92 27.07 -7.76
C PRO A 12 8.72 26.87 -8.71
N ILE A 13 7.56 27.39 -8.32
CA ILE A 13 6.35 27.42 -9.14
C ILE A 13 6.20 28.79 -9.79
N LYS A 14 6.28 28.84 -11.13
CA LYS A 14 6.05 30.07 -11.89
C LYS A 14 4.58 30.50 -11.80
N GLY A 15 4.35 31.81 -11.75
CA GLY A 15 2.99 32.36 -11.80
C GLY A 15 2.28 32.10 -13.13
N VAL A 16 3.05 31.95 -14.22
CA VAL A 16 2.57 31.59 -15.56
C VAL A 16 3.60 30.69 -16.23
N TYR A 17 3.12 29.60 -16.83
CA TYR A 17 3.91 28.72 -17.69
C TYR A 17 3.50 28.95 -19.15
N THR A 18 4.46 28.85 -20.05
CA THR A 18 4.33 29.09 -21.48
C THR A 18 4.94 27.92 -22.26
N GLN A 19 4.80 27.95 -23.59
CA GLN A 19 5.45 26.97 -24.47
C GLN A 19 6.96 26.87 -24.25
N ARG A 20 7.63 27.94 -23.80
CA ARG A 20 9.09 27.95 -23.53
C ARG A 20 9.49 27.12 -22.32
N ASP A 21 8.52 26.77 -21.47
CA ASP A 21 8.73 26.00 -20.25
C ASP A 21 8.51 24.49 -20.47
N LEU A 22 8.07 24.09 -21.67
CA LEU A 22 7.91 22.69 -22.00
C LEU A 22 9.27 21.99 -22.06
N PRO A 23 9.37 20.74 -21.56
CA PRO A 23 10.59 19.97 -21.68
C PRO A 23 10.87 19.60 -23.14
N GLU A 24 12.15 19.47 -23.49
CA GLU A 24 12.58 18.97 -24.79
C GLU A 24 12.09 17.54 -25.04
N GLY A 25 11.80 17.22 -26.31
CA GLY A 25 11.32 15.89 -26.71
C GLY A 25 9.95 15.53 -26.13
N LEU A 26 9.05 16.51 -26.01
CA LEU A 26 7.73 16.30 -25.43
C LEU A 26 6.92 15.16 -26.11
N PRO A 27 6.88 15.03 -27.45
CA PRO A 27 6.16 13.94 -28.10
C PRO A 27 6.63 12.55 -27.64
N GLU A 28 7.95 12.32 -27.53
CA GLU A 28 8.54 11.06 -27.07
C GLU A 28 8.36 10.86 -25.56
N ARG A 29 8.37 11.95 -24.79
CA ARG A 29 8.14 11.96 -23.34
C ARG A 29 6.69 11.67 -22.97
N LEU A 30 5.73 12.02 -23.83
CA LEU A 30 4.31 11.75 -23.65
C LEU A 30 3.96 10.34 -24.13
N GLY A 31 4.29 10.03 -25.38
CA GLY A 31 3.80 8.85 -26.07
C GLY A 31 2.26 8.81 -26.17
N GLU A 32 1.73 7.65 -26.55
CA GLU A 32 0.29 7.38 -26.56
C GLU A 32 -0.15 6.65 -25.28
N PRO A 33 -1.40 6.83 -24.82
CA PRO A 33 -1.93 6.06 -23.71
C PRO A 33 -1.89 4.56 -23.98
N GLY A 34 -1.47 3.77 -23.00
CA GLY A 34 -1.32 2.32 -23.15
C GLY A 34 -0.08 1.87 -23.92
N GLU A 35 0.78 2.80 -24.33
CA GLU A 35 2.06 2.53 -24.99
C GLU A 35 3.22 3.06 -24.17
N PHE A 36 4.42 2.52 -24.41
CA PHE A 36 5.64 3.01 -23.78
C PHE A 36 5.85 4.52 -24.10
N PRO A 37 6.20 5.39 -23.13
CA PRO A 37 6.60 5.09 -21.75
C PRO A 37 5.48 5.22 -20.71
N TYR A 38 4.21 5.07 -21.11
CA TYR A 38 3.01 5.04 -20.27
C TYR A 38 2.73 6.31 -19.46
N THR A 39 3.34 7.45 -19.83
CA THR A 39 3.15 8.73 -19.14
C THR A 39 1.68 9.11 -19.07
N ARG A 40 0.96 8.93 -20.18
CA ARG A 40 -0.49 9.22 -20.31
C ARG A 40 -1.43 8.16 -19.75
N GLY A 41 -0.89 7.10 -19.13
CA GLY A 41 -1.65 5.99 -18.57
C GLY A 41 -1.25 4.63 -19.13
N VAL A 42 -1.41 3.58 -18.32
CA VAL A 42 -0.98 2.20 -18.66
C VAL A 42 -1.94 1.45 -19.58
N TYR A 43 -3.16 1.96 -19.78
CA TYR A 43 -4.16 1.38 -20.67
C TYR A 43 -4.59 2.42 -21.72
N SER A 44 -4.84 1.98 -22.95
CA SER A 44 -5.19 2.91 -24.04
C SER A 44 -6.50 3.64 -23.83
N THR A 45 -7.48 3.00 -23.20
CA THR A 45 -8.79 3.60 -22.91
C THR A 45 -8.89 4.22 -21.52
N MET A 46 -7.98 3.89 -20.59
CA MET A 46 -8.11 4.24 -19.16
C MET A 46 -9.58 4.19 -18.69
N TYR A 47 -10.11 5.30 -18.19
CA TYR A 47 -11.44 5.39 -17.60
C TYR A 47 -12.58 5.48 -18.61
N THR A 48 -12.31 5.74 -19.89
CA THR A 48 -13.35 5.80 -20.92
C THR A 48 -13.99 4.44 -21.19
N SER A 49 -13.30 3.36 -20.80
CA SER A 49 -13.87 2.01 -20.79
C SER A 49 -14.42 1.62 -19.42
N ARG A 50 -13.63 1.80 -18.35
CA ARG A 50 -13.99 1.44 -16.98
C ARG A 50 -13.34 2.38 -15.97
N PRO A 51 -14.09 2.93 -14.99
CA PRO A 51 -13.49 3.69 -13.90
C PRO A 51 -12.44 2.90 -13.12
N TRP A 52 -11.65 3.60 -12.31
CA TRP A 52 -10.76 2.96 -11.34
C TRP A 52 -11.56 2.09 -10.37
N THR A 53 -10.89 1.11 -9.74
CA THR A 53 -11.53 0.29 -8.71
C THR A 53 -11.73 1.14 -7.46
N MET A 54 -12.99 1.42 -7.11
CA MET A 54 -13.33 2.01 -5.81
C MET A 54 -13.09 0.96 -4.73
N ARG A 55 -12.06 1.18 -3.91
CA ARG A 55 -11.58 0.18 -2.94
C ARG A 55 -11.42 0.82 -1.56
N GLN A 56 -12.47 0.72 -0.75
CA GLN A 56 -12.41 1.17 0.63
C GLN A 56 -11.64 0.18 1.51
N TYR A 57 -10.81 0.75 2.37
CA TYR A 57 -10.05 0.06 3.40
C TYR A 57 -10.95 -0.12 4.60
N ALA A 58 -11.11 -1.37 5.03
CA ALA A 58 -12.04 -1.74 6.09
C ALA A 58 -11.59 -3.03 6.79
N GLY A 59 -12.04 -3.16 8.02
CA GLY A 59 -11.72 -4.28 8.90
C GLY A 59 -11.27 -3.72 10.23
N PHE A 60 -12.00 -4.06 11.29
CA PHE A 60 -11.66 -3.75 12.68
C PHE A 60 -12.48 -4.66 13.58
N GLY A 61 -12.03 -4.84 14.82
CA GLY A 61 -12.66 -5.75 15.76
C GLY A 61 -12.55 -7.21 15.31
N THR A 62 -13.65 -7.94 15.39
CA THR A 62 -13.69 -9.36 15.05
C THR A 62 -13.83 -9.62 13.54
N ALA A 63 -13.46 -10.83 13.11
CA ALA A 63 -13.68 -11.29 11.74
C ALA A 63 -15.16 -11.23 11.30
N THR A 64 -16.09 -11.52 12.22
CA THR A 64 -17.53 -11.46 11.96
C THR A 64 -18.02 -10.03 11.72
N GLU A 65 -17.58 -9.06 12.54
CA GLU A 65 -17.94 -7.65 12.37
C GLU A 65 -17.36 -7.09 11.07
N SER A 66 -16.09 -7.42 10.79
CA SER A 66 -15.42 -7.06 9.55
C SER A 66 -16.10 -7.67 8.32
N ASN A 67 -16.55 -8.92 8.39
CA ASN A 67 -17.33 -9.56 7.33
C ASN A 67 -18.67 -8.82 7.08
N ALA A 68 -19.42 -8.52 8.14
CA ALA A 68 -20.68 -7.77 8.03
C ALA A 68 -20.44 -6.41 7.35
N ARG A 69 -19.33 -5.75 7.68
CA ARG A 69 -18.90 -4.50 7.06
C ARG A 69 -18.56 -4.65 5.57
N TYR A 70 -17.89 -5.73 5.18
CA TYR A 70 -17.61 -6.02 3.77
C TYR A 70 -18.89 -6.19 2.97
N HIS A 71 -19.86 -6.94 3.48
CA HIS A 71 -21.17 -7.06 2.86
C HIS A 71 -21.91 -5.72 2.73
N GLN A 72 -21.82 -4.84 3.73
CA GLN A 72 -22.37 -3.48 3.64
C GLN A 72 -21.70 -2.67 2.52
N LEU A 73 -20.36 -2.67 2.43
CA LEU A 73 -19.61 -1.92 1.42
C LEU A 73 -19.87 -2.46 0.00
N LEU A 74 -19.96 -3.79 -0.16
CA LEU A 74 -20.34 -4.43 -1.42
C LEU A 74 -21.74 -4.00 -1.86
N ARG A 75 -22.72 -3.98 -0.96
CA ARG A 75 -24.07 -3.45 -1.25
C ARG A 75 -24.07 -1.95 -1.56
N ALA A 76 -23.15 -1.18 -0.98
CA ALA A 76 -23.02 0.26 -1.22
C ALA A 76 -22.30 0.61 -2.53
N GLY A 77 -21.76 -0.39 -3.25
CA GLY A 77 -21.16 -0.24 -4.57
C GLY A 77 -19.64 -0.18 -4.59
N THR A 78 -18.92 -0.66 -3.56
CA THR A 78 -17.46 -0.87 -3.67
C THR A 78 -17.17 -1.92 -4.74
N MET A 79 -16.09 -1.76 -5.50
CA MET A 79 -15.71 -2.67 -6.59
C MET A 79 -14.67 -3.72 -6.15
N GLY A 80 -14.11 -3.56 -4.96
CA GLY A 80 -13.19 -4.50 -4.34
C GLY A 80 -13.12 -4.28 -2.83
N LEU A 81 -12.58 -5.27 -2.11
CA LEU A 81 -12.36 -5.22 -0.67
C LEU A 81 -10.91 -4.87 -0.37
N SER A 82 -10.65 -4.14 0.71
CA SER A 82 -9.29 -3.99 1.23
C SER A 82 -9.29 -4.23 2.73
N VAL A 83 -8.56 -5.24 3.18
CA VAL A 83 -8.55 -5.73 4.56
C VAL A 83 -7.47 -5.01 5.36
N ALA A 84 -7.88 -4.43 6.49
CA ALA A 84 -7.00 -3.91 7.53
C ALA A 84 -6.86 -4.93 8.67
N PHE A 85 -5.64 -5.29 9.04
CA PHE A 85 -5.36 -6.24 10.13
C PHE A 85 -4.88 -5.50 11.37
N ASP A 86 -5.09 -6.07 12.56
CA ASP A 86 -4.58 -5.48 13.80
C ASP A 86 -3.05 -5.55 13.91
N LEU A 87 -2.46 -4.88 14.90
CA LEU A 87 -1.01 -4.89 15.09
C LEU A 87 -0.44 -6.29 15.40
N PRO A 88 -1.05 -7.11 16.27
CA PRO A 88 -0.58 -8.48 16.51
C PRO A 88 -0.47 -9.31 15.23
N THR A 89 -1.53 -9.33 14.40
CA THR A 89 -1.54 -10.03 13.11
C THR A 89 -0.44 -9.49 12.19
N GLN A 90 -0.28 -8.16 12.10
CA GLN A 90 0.75 -7.53 11.27
C GLN A 90 2.17 -7.86 11.72
N MET A 91 2.36 -8.04 13.02
CA MET A 91 3.63 -8.38 13.64
C MET A 91 3.83 -9.90 13.76
N GLY A 92 2.89 -10.72 13.27
CA GLY A 92 2.97 -12.18 13.26
C GLY A 92 2.88 -12.81 14.66
N TYR A 93 2.10 -12.23 15.54
CA TYR A 93 1.78 -12.76 16.87
C TYR A 93 0.32 -13.21 16.91
N ASP A 94 0.07 -14.27 17.68
CA ASP A 94 -1.30 -14.67 18.01
C ASP A 94 -1.87 -13.72 19.06
N SER A 95 -3.19 -13.60 19.08
CA SER A 95 -3.94 -12.70 19.97
C SER A 95 -3.79 -13.03 21.47
N ASP A 96 -3.29 -14.22 21.83
CA ASP A 96 -2.98 -14.60 23.21
C ASP A 96 -1.50 -14.48 23.58
N ASP A 97 -0.65 -13.95 22.69
CA ASP A 97 0.73 -13.62 23.00
C ASP A 97 0.79 -12.42 23.98
N PRO A 98 1.61 -12.46 25.05
CA PRO A 98 1.77 -11.34 25.97
C PRO A 98 2.08 -9.99 25.31
N ILE A 99 2.76 -9.96 24.15
CA ILE A 99 3.06 -8.72 23.42
C ILE A 99 1.83 -8.13 22.71
N ALA A 100 0.78 -8.94 22.48
CA ALA A 100 -0.43 -8.55 21.77
C ALA A 100 -1.46 -7.83 22.67
N HIS A 101 -1.27 -7.89 23.99
CA HIS A 101 -2.24 -7.38 24.97
C HIS A 101 -2.60 -5.91 24.72
N GLY A 102 -3.92 -5.62 24.63
CA GLY A 102 -4.44 -4.28 24.41
C GLY A 102 -4.42 -3.79 22.96
N GLU A 103 -3.91 -4.60 22.02
CA GLU A 103 -3.83 -4.26 20.59
C GLU A 103 -4.69 -5.17 19.69
N VAL A 104 -5.23 -6.25 20.24
CA VAL A 104 -6.10 -7.21 19.51
C VAL A 104 -7.36 -6.53 19.01
N GLY A 105 -7.60 -6.59 17.70
CA GLY A 105 -8.79 -6.04 17.05
C GLY A 105 -8.89 -4.50 17.02
N LYS A 106 -7.88 -3.77 17.55
CA LYS A 106 -7.97 -2.33 17.82
C LYS A 106 -7.88 -1.45 16.58
N VAL A 107 -6.92 -1.75 15.71
CA VAL A 107 -6.65 -0.97 14.48
C VAL A 107 -6.96 -1.73 13.20
N GLY A 108 -7.50 -2.94 13.33
CA GLY A 108 -7.79 -3.83 12.23
C GLY A 108 -8.41 -5.14 12.74
N VAL A 109 -8.72 -6.07 11.84
CA VAL A 109 -9.24 -7.38 12.21
C VAL A 109 -8.14 -8.28 12.79
N ALA A 110 -8.45 -8.99 13.88
CA ALA A 110 -7.58 -10.03 14.44
C ALA A 110 -7.70 -11.33 13.62
N ILE A 111 -6.58 -11.87 13.14
CA ILE A 111 -6.51 -13.14 12.41
C ILE A 111 -5.36 -13.97 12.94
N ASP A 112 -5.68 -15.02 13.70
CA ASP A 112 -4.67 -15.94 14.22
C ASP A 112 -4.62 -17.24 13.40
N SER A 113 -5.70 -17.60 12.71
CA SER A 113 -5.81 -18.91 12.07
C SER A 113 -6.74 -18.94 10.86
N ILE A 114 -6.84 -20.13 10.25
CA ILE A 114 -7.80 -20.41 9.18
C ILE A 114 -9.26 -20.22 9.65
N GLU A 115 -9.57 -20.41 10.93
CA GLU A 115 -10.93 -20.21 11.44
C GLU A 115 -11.37 -18.76 11.33
N ASP A 116 -10.49 -17.82 11.65
CA ASP A 116 -10.79 -16.39 11.57
C ASP A 116 -10.90 -15.95 10.11
N MET A 117 -10.05 -16.49 9.24
CA MET A 117 -10.12 -16.23 7.80
C MET A 117 -11.44 -16.74 7.19
N ARG A 118 -11.93 -17.91 7.63
CA ARG A 118 -13.24 -18.45 7.22
C ARG A 118 -14.38 -17.51 7.61
N LEU A 119 -14.36 -17.00 8.84
CA LEU A 119 -15.36 -16.04 9.32
C LEU A 119 -15.28 -14.73 8.53
N LEU A 120 -14.07 -14.21 8.32
CA LEU A 120 -13.83 -12.94 7.63
C LEU A 120 -14.42 -12.93 6.21
N PHE A 121 -14.29 -14.05 5.49
CA PHE A 121 -14.75 -14.18 4.11
C PHE A 121 -16.04 -14.99 3.94
N HIS A 122 -16.74 -15.29 5.02
CA HIS A 122 -17.99 -16.04 4.96
C HIS A 122 -19.01 -15.38 4.02
N GLY A 123 -19.52 -16.16 3.06
CA GLY A 123 -20.51 -15.72 2.07
C GLY A 123 -19.99 -14.74 1.01
N ILE A 124 -18.68 -14.49 0.91
CA ILE A 124 -18.08 -13.62 -0.12
C ILE A 124 -17.54 -14.49 -1.28
N PRO A 125 -17.98 -14.27 -2.54
CA PRO A 125 -17.51 -15.06 -3.67
C PRO A 125 -16.10 -14.63 -4.10
N LEU A 126 -15.08 -15.35 -3.62
CA LEU A 126 -13.65 -15.00 -3.80
C LEU A 126 -13.14 -15.11 -5.24
N ASP A 127 -13.89 -15.77 -6.13
CA ASP A 127 -13.64 -15.81 -7.58
C ASP A 127 -14.11 -14.55 -8.32
N LYS A 128 -14.98 -13.74 -7.68
CA LYS A 128 -15.63 -12.55 -8.28
C LYS A 128 -15.22 -11.25 -7.63
N VAL A 129 -14.95 -11.27 -6.33
CA VAL A 129 -14.59 -10.07 -5.57
C VAL A 129 -13.07 -9.99 -5.45
N SER A 130 -12.48 -8.92 -5.99
CA SER A 130 -11.05 -8.69 -5.82
C SER A 130 -10.73 -8.20 -4.40
N THR A 131 -9.84 -8.91 -3.70
CA THR A 131 -9.44 -8.58 -2.33
C THR A 131 -8.00 -8.07 -2.28
N SER A 132 -7.81 -6.92 -1.65
CA SER A 132 -6.50 -6.40 -1.26
C SER A 132 -6.30 -6.66 0.23
N MET A 133 -5.08 -7.00 0.65
CA MET A 133 -4.72 -7.24 2.03
C MET A 133 -3.51 -6.38 2.37
N THR A 134 -3.69 -5.39 3.26
CA THR A 134 -2.62 -4.50 3.72
C THR A 134 -1.82 -5.21 4.80
N ILE A 135 -0.98 -6.13 4.36
CA ILE A 135 -0.17 -7.00 5.22
C ILE A 135 1.21 -7.20 4.60
N ASN A 136 2.24 -7.20 5.43
CA ASN A 136 3.64 -7.12 4.99
C ASN A 136 4.46 -8.30 5.49
N ALA A 137 5.03 -8.23 6.70
CA ALA A 137 5.91 -9.27 7.19
C ALA A 137 5.28 -10.68 7.21
N PRO A 138 4.01 -10.87 7.59
CA PRO A 138 3.31 -12.15 7.44
C PRO A 138 2.44 -12.22 6.18
N GLY A 139 2.71 -11.40 5.15
CA GLY A 139 1.83 -11.27 3.99
C GLY A 139 1.63 -12.57 3.20
N SER A 140 2.66 -13.41 3.10
CA SER A 140 2.56 -14.75 2.52
C SER A 140 1.66 -15.68 3.36
N VAL A 141 1.70 -15.57 4.69
CA VAL A 141 0.88 -16.37 5.62
C VAL A 141 -0.60 -16.07 5.37
N LEU A 142 -0.97 -14.79 5.35
CA LEU A 142 -2.35 -14.35 5.14
C LEU A 142 -2.84 -14.65 3.71
N LEU A 143 -1.96 -14.58 2.70
CA LEU A 143 -2.27 -15.05 1.34
C LEU A 143 -2.63 -16.54 1.31
N LEU A 144 -1.84 -17.38 1.97
CA LEU A 144 -2.08 -18.81 2.00
C LEU A 144 -3.35 -19.17 2.77
N LEU A 145 -3.63 -18.48 3.89
CA LEU A 145 -4.91 -18.60 4.59
C LEU A 145 -6.09 -18.22 3.68
N TYR A 146 -5.99 -17.09 2.97
CA TYR A 146 -7.01 -16.68 2.01
C TYR A 146 -7.20 -17.71 0.88
N GLN A 147 -6.12 -18.26 0.34
CA GLN A 147 -6.16 -19.32 -0.66
C GLN A 147 -6.83 -20.59 -0.13
N LEU A 148 -6.51 -21.02 1.10
CA LEU A 148 -7.11 -22.21 1.71
C LEU A 148 -8.62 -22.05 1.91
N VAL A 149 -9.09 -20.87 2.37
CA VAL A 149 -10.53 -20.59 2.48
C VAL A 149 -11.21 -20.63 1.11
N ALA A 150 -10.55 -20.13 0.06
CA ALA A 150 -11.07 -20.22 -1.30
C ALA A 150 -11.17 -21.68 -1.78
N GLU A 151 -10.14 -22.49 -1.53
CA GLU A 151 -10.10 -23.92 -1.89
C GLU A 151 -11.21 -24.71 -1.19
N GLU A 152 -11.46 -24.44 0.09
CA GLU A 152 -12.58 -25.01 0.87
C GLU A 152 -13.95 -24.65 0.26
N ALA A 153 -14.06 -23.47 -0.33
CA ALA A 153 -15.24 -23.03 -1.06
C ALA A 153 -15.30 -23.53 -2.53
N GLY A 154 -14.36 -24.38 -2.95
CA GLY A 154 -14.28 -24.93 -4.32
C GLY A 154 -13.72 -23.94 -5.36
N VAL A 155 -13.10 -22.84 -4.92
CA VAL A 155 -12.46 -21.84 -5.80
C VAL A 155 -10.96 -22.15 -5.91
N PRO A 156 -10.44 -22.53 -7.09
CA PRO A 156 -9.02 -22.82 -7.25
C PRO A 156 -8.18 -21.53 -7.19
N GLY A 157 -6.91 -21.65 -6.76
CA GLY A 157 -5.98 -20.51 -6.68
C GLY A 157 -5.87 -19.69 -7.98
N ALA A 158 -5.93 -20.34 -9.14
CA ALA A 158 -5.90 -19.66 -10.45
C ALA A 158 -7.13 -18.77 -10.77
N ALA A 159 -8.22 -18.90 -10.00
CA ALA A 159 -9.39 -18.02 -10.09
C ALA A 159 -9.25 -16.77 -9.22
N LEU A 160 -8.39 -16.79 -8.20
CA LEU A 160 -8.24 -15.69 -7.25
C LEU A 160 -7.60 -14.46 -7.90
N ASN A 161 -8.12 -13.29 -7.55
CA ASN A 161 -7.61 -12.01 -8.02
C ASN A 161 -7.55 -11.03 -6.85
N GLY A 162 -6.38 -10.48 -6.58
CA GLY A 162 -6.18 -9.68 -5.39
C GLY A 162 -4.75 -9.18 -5.26
N THR A 163 -4.45 -8.62 -4.11
CA THR A 163 -3.14 -8.05 -3.80
C THR A 163 -2.80 -8.32 -2.34
N ILE A 164 -1.55 -8.68 -2.06
CA ILE A 164 -0.94 -8.50 -0.73
C ILE A 164 0.04 -7.35 -0.81
N GLN A 165 0.17 -6.55 0.25
CA GLN A 165 1.08 -5.42 0.22
C GLN A 165 2.54 -5.87 0.13
N ASN A 166 2.97 -6.80 0.99
CA ASN A 166 4.22 -7.56 0.88
C ASN A 166 5.50 -6.72 0.62
N ASP A 167 5.48 -5.43 1.00
CA ASP A 167 6.61 -4.53 0.83
C ASP A 167 7.28 -4.35 2.18
N ILE A 168 8.33 -5.13 2.45
CA ILE A 168 9.06 -5.08 3.71
C ILE A 168 10.03 -3.90 3.80
N LEU A 169 10.61 -3.45 2.68
CA LEU A 169 11.62 -2.37 2.68
C LEU A 169 11.05 -1.07 3.26
N LYS A 170 9.82 -0.71 2.90
CA LYS A 170 9.14 0.45 3.49
C LYS A 170 8.74 0.26 4.97
N GLU A 171 8.70 -0.97 5.48
CA GLU A 171 8.55 -1.20 6.94
C GLU A 171 9.75 -0.68 7.72
N TYR A 172 10.95 -0.92 7.21
CA TYR A 172 12.17 -0.44 7.86
C TYR A 172 12.36 1.08 7.71
N ILE A 173 11.83 1.67 6.63
CA ILE A 173 11.96 3.12 6.36
C ILE A 173 10.95 3.94 7.17
N ALA A 174 9.66 3.57 7.17
CA ALA A 174 8.60 4.47 7.62
C ALA A 174 7.48 3.83 8.47
N ARG A 175 7.16 2.54 8.29
CA ARG A 175 5.92 1.96 8.86
C ARG A 175 6.11 1.15 10.15
N GLY A 176 7.24 0.44 10.31
CA GLY A 176 7.62 -0.21 11.55
C GLY A 176 7.05 -1.61 11.82
N THR A 177 6.29 -2.23 10.91
CA THR A 177 5.68 -3.56 11.12
C THR A 177 6.48 -4.69 10.46
N TYR A 178 7.75 -4.81 10.86
CA TYR A 178 8.66 -5.87 10.41
C TYR A 178 8.75 -7.01 11.42
N ILE A 179 9.17 -8.20 10.95
CA ILE A 179 9.48 -9.35 11.81
C ILE A 179 10.96 -9.72 11.65
N PHE A 180 11.36 -10.15 10.45
CA PHE A 180 12.71 -10.67 10.20
C PHE A 180 13.66 -9.55 9.73
N PRO A 181 14.99 -9.76 9.78
CA PRO A 181 15.96 -8.87 9.15
C PRO A 181 15.77 -8.71 7.62
N PRO A 182 16.33 -7.66 6.97
CA PRO A 182 16.06 -7.36 5.57
C PRO A 182 16.30 -8.52 4.59
N LYS A 183 17.43 -9.22 4.72
CA LYS A 183 17.82 -10.32 3.82
C LYS A 183 16.82 -11.50 3.80
N PRO A 184 16.47 -12.14 4.93
CA PRO A 184 15.45 -13.20 4.93
C PRO A 184 14.07 -12.69 4.53
N SER A 185 13.72 -11.44 4.82
CA SER A 185 12.45 -10.86 4.35
C SER A 185 12.40 -10.72 2.82
N LEU A 186 13.49 -10.28 2.18
CA LEU A 186 13.59 -10.24 0.71
C LEU A 186 13.49 -11.63 0.09
N ARG A 187 14.06 -12.66 0.74
CA ARG A 187 13.86 -14.05 0.34
C ARG A 187 12.38 -14.44 0.38
N LEU A 188 11.66 -14.11 1.46
CA LEU A 188 10.23 -14.44 1.59
C LEU A 188 9.39 -13.78 0.49
N VAL A 189 9.73 -12.55 0.09
CA VAL A 189 9.09 -11.87 -1.06
C VAL A 189 9.37 -12.61 -2.37
N ALA A 190 10.62 -13.02 -2.63
CA ALA A 190 10.98 -13.78 -3.83
C ALA A 190 10.29 -15.16 -3.89
N ASP A 191 10.23 -15.88 -2.76
CA ASP A 191 9.50 -17.14 -2.61
C ASP A 191 8.01 -16.93 -2.90
N THR A 192 7.44 -15.81 -2.45
CA THR A 192 6.05 -15.44 -2.75
C THR A 192 5.83 -15.21 -4.25
N PHE A 193 6.77 -14.57 -4.95
CA PHE A 193 6.67 -14.36 -6.40
C PHE A 193 6.68 -15.68 -7.16
N ALA A 194 7.61 -16.57 -6.81
CA ALA A 194 7.72 -17.89 -7.42
C ALA A 194 6.46 -18.74 -7.18
N TYR A 195 5.96 -18.75 -5.95
CA TYR A 195 4.75 -19.49 -5.57
C TYR A 195 3.52 -18.97 -6.31
N CYS A 196 3.28 -17.65 -6.29
CA CYS A 196 2.11 -17.07 -6.97
C CYS A 196 2.14 -17.30 -8.48
N ARG A 197 3.32 -17.32 -9.10
CA ARG A 197 3.43 -17.66 -10.53
C ARG A 197 2.90 -19.06 -10.82
N ALA A 198 3.17 -20.03 -9.96
CA ALA A 198 2.72 -21.41 -10.12
C ALA A 198 1.24 -21.60 -9.73
N GLU A 199 0.84 -21.09 -8.56
CA GLU A 199 -0.40 -21.49 -7.89
C GLU A 199 -1.52 -20.43 -7.95
N VAL A 200 -1.16 -19.15 -8.02
CA VAL A 200 -2.10 -18.00 -7.94
C VAL A 200 -1.76 -16.93 -9.00
N PRO A 201 -1.68 -17.25 -10.30
CA PRO A 201 -1.04 -16.42 -11.34
C PRO A 201 -1.73 -15.09 -11.64
N LYS A 202 -2.91 -14.85 -11.07
CA LYS A 202 -3.66 -13.58 -11.19
C LYS A 202 -3.43 -12.62 -10.03
N TRP A 203 -2.76 -13.07 -8.97
CA TRP A 203 -2.47 -12.28 -7.78
C TRP A 203 -1.40 -11.22 -8.05
N ASN A 204 -1.61 -9.99 -7.56
CA ASN A 204 -0.54 -8.99 -7.50
C ASN A 204 0.29 -9.28 -6.24
N THR A 205 1.52 -9.72 -6.45
CA THR A 205 2.34 -10.36 -5.43
C THR A 205 2.98 -9.39 -4.44
N ILE A 206 2.95 -8.10 -4.78
CA ILE A 206 3.45 -6.99 -3.98
C ILE A 206 2.76 -5.70 -4.41
N SER A 207 2.61 -4.78 -3.47
CA SER A 207 2.26 -3.39 -3.69
C SER A 207 3.38 -2.51 -3.17
N ILE A 208 4.33 -2.16 -4.04
CA ILE A 208 5.52 -1.36 -3.72
C ILE A 208 5.08 0.06 -3.35
N SER A 209 5.26 0.45 -2.09
CA SER A 209 4.45 1.47 -1.44
C SER A 209 5.23 2.73 -1.05
N GLY A 210 4.85 3.86 -1.66
CA GLY A 210 5.23 5.21 -1.25
C GLY A 210 4.33 5.86 -0.22
N TYR A 211 3.06 5.44 -0.14
CA TYR A 211 2.05 6.04 0.76
C TYR A 211 2.58 6.27 2.19
N HIS A 212 3.11 5.23 2.84
CA HIS A 212 3.60 5.29 4.22
C HIS A 212 4.78 6.24 4.40
N MET A 213 5.68 6.32 3.41
CA MET A 213 6.80 7.26 3.44
C MET A 213 6.30 8.70 3.33
N ALA A 214 5.29 8.93 2.49
CA ALA A 214 4.64 10.23 2.37
C ALA A 214 3.85 10.63 3.62
N GLU A 215 3.15 9.69 4.27
CA GLU A 215 2.48 9.92 5.55
C GLU A 215 3.49 10.19 6.69
N ALA A 216 4.69 9.61 6.61
CA ALA A 216 5.79 9.89 7.54
C ALA A 216 6.51 11.23 7.26
N GLY A 217 6.22 11.90 6.14
CA GLY A 217 6.71 13.26 5.82
C GLY A 217 7.54 13.40 4.55
N ALA A 218 7.72 12.34 3.74
CA ALA A 218 8.44 12.43 2.47
C ALA A 218 7.79 13.47 1.54
N SER A 219 8.57 14.24 0.79
CA SER A 219 8.03 15.05 -0.31
C SER A 219 7.52 14.17 -1.47
N PRO A 220 6.73 14.71 -2.42
CA PRO A 220 6.31 13.96 -3.61
C PRO A 220 7.48 13.33 -4.40
N ALA A 221 8.61 14.03 -4.55
CA ALA A 221 9.81 13.48 -5.17
C ALA A 221 10.46 12.36 -4.33
N GLN A 222 10.59 12.56 -3.01
CA GLN A 222 11.14 11.53 -2.11
C GLN A 222 10.28 10.27 -2.10
N GLU A 223 8.95 10.41 -2.09
CA GLU A 223 8.01 9.29 -2.19
C GLU A 223 8.31 8.43 -3.43
N ILE A 224 8.36 9.03 -4.61
CA ILE A 224 8.59 8.27 -5.85
C ILE A 224 10.01 7.70 -5.87
N ALA A 225 11.04 8.47 -5.53
CA ALA A 225 12.42 8.01 -5.56
C ALA A 225 12.64 6.78 -4.68
N PHE A 226 12.23 6.84 -3.42
CA PHE A 226 12.43 5.73 -2.49
C PHE A 226 11.54 4.52 -2.84
N THR A 227 10.34 4.75 -3.39
CA THR A 227 9.47 3.65 -3.83
C THR A 227 10.04 2.94 -5.06
N LEU A 228 10.51 3.66 -6.06
CA LEU A 228 11.09 3.07 -7.26
C LEU A 228 12.43 2.40 -6.96
N ALA A 229 13.24 2.96 -6.04
CA ALA A 229 14.44 2.29 -5.54
C ALA A 229 14.09 0.95 -4.86
N ASN A 230 13.10 0.91 -3.98
CA ASN A 230 12.61 -0.35 -3.41
C ASN A 230 12.15 -1.34 -4.50
N GLY A 231 11.46 -0.84 -5.54
CA GLY A 231 11.05 -1.66 -6.69
C GLY A 231 12.21 -2.29 -7.45
N VAL A 232 13.28 -1.52 -7.69
CA VAL A 232 14.53 -2.01 -8.29
C VAL A 232 15.15 -3.11 -7.43
N GLU A 233 15.18 -2.93 -6.09
CA GLU A 233 15.71 -3.95 -5.17
C GLU A 233 14.89 -5.25 -5.20
N TYR A 234 13.55 -5.16 -5.24
CA TYR A 234 12.70 -6.34 -5.37
C TYR A 234 12.89 -7.09 -6.69
N VAL A 235 13.07 -6.36 -7.80
CA VAL A 235 13.38 -6.97 -9.10
C VAL A 235 14.73 -7.69 -9.04
N ARG A 236 15.76 -7.06 -8.46
CA ARG A 236 17.08 -7.69 -8.27
C ARG A 236 17.01 -8.93 -7.38
N ALA A 237 16.28 -8.88 -6.27
CA ALA A 237 16.08 -10.03 -5.38
C ALA A 237 15.40 -11.22 -6.09
N ALA A 238 14.37 -10.94 -6.91
CA ALA A 238 13.69 -11.97 -7.69
C ALA A 238 14.59 -12.58 -8.78
N LEU A 239 15.37 -11.75 -9.48
CA LEU A 239 16.36 -12.21 -10.47
C LEU A 239 17.44 -13.08 -9.80
N ALA A 240 17.93 -12.68 -8.62
CA ALA A 240 18.91 -13.44 -7.85
C ALA A 240 18.35 -14.80 -7.37
N ALA A 241 17.03 -14.90 -7.17
CA ALA A 241 16.33 -16.15 -6.88
C ALA A 241 16.06 -17.01 -8.13
N GLY A 242 16.50 -16.57 -9.32
CA GLY A 242 16.39 -17.33 -10.58
C GLY A 242 15.10 -17.11 -11.37
N LEU A 243 14.26 -16.14 -10.98
CA LEU A 243 13.05 -15.79 -11.74
C LEU A 243 13.43 -14.91 -12.95
N ALA A 244 12.82 -15.14 -14.11
CA ALA A 244 12.95 -14.20 -15.22
C ALA A 244 12.09 -12.95 -14.96
N VAL A 245 12.54 -11.77 -15.38
CA VAL A 245 11.83 -10.50 -15.15
C VAL A 245 10.36 -10.56 -15.59
N ASP A 246 10.09 -11.13 -16.76
CA ASP A 246 8.74 -11.22 -17.33
C ASP A 246 7.87 -12.30 -16.68
N ASP A 247 8.42 -13.13 -15.77
CA ASP A 247 7.64 -14.12 -15.03
C ASP A 247 6.86 -13.52 -13.86
N PHE A 248 7.40 -12.46 -13.24
CA PHE A 248 6.81 -11.81 -12.05
C PHE A 248 6.47 -10.33 -12.26
N ALA A 249 7.23 -9.58 -13.07
CA ALA A 249 7.02 -8.14 -13.27
C ALA A 249 5.58 -7.76 -13.70
N PRO A 250 4.88 -8.54 -14.55
CA PRO A 250 3.47 -8.29 -14.88
C PRO A 250 2.49 -8.40 -13.70
N ARG A 251 2.95 -8.74 -12.49
CA ARG A 251 2.17 -8.78 -11.24
C ARG A 251 2.69 -7.84 -10.16
N LEU A 252 3.73 -7.06 -10.43
CA LEU A 252 4.11 -5.94 -9.58
C LEU A 252 3.04 -4.85 -9.66
N SER A 253 2.69 -4.30 -8.50
CA SER A 253 1.83 -3.15 -8.36
C SER A 253 2.45 -2.16 -7.38
N PHE A 254 1.94 -0.93 -7.37
CA PHE A 254 2.46 0.16 -6.57
C PHE A 254 1.36 0.81 -5.72
N PHE A 255 1.76 1.58 -4.71
CA PHE A 255 0.81 2.28 -3.86
C PHE A 255 1.33 3.64 -3.41
N PHE A 256 0.63 4.71 -3.78
CA PHE A 256 1.04 6.08 -3.52
C PHE A 256 -0.01 6.88 -2.74
N VAL A 257 0.42 7.98 -2.15
CA VAL A 257 -0.50 8.97 -1.58
C VAL A 257 -1.04 9.90 -2.67
N ALA A 258 -2.21 10.51 -2.47
CA ALA A 258 -2.62 11.73 -3.16
C ALA A 258 -2.83 12.88 -2.15
N ARG A 259 -2.12 13.98 -2.36
CA ARG A 259 -2.14 15.19 -1.52
C ARG A 259 -3.03 16.29 -2.10
N THR A 260 -3.24 17.35 -1.32
CA THR A 260 -4.00 18.54 -1.73
C THR A 260 -3.26 19.38 -2.79
N THR A 261 -1.97 19.14 -3.00
CA THR A 261 -1.11 19.76 -4.04
C THR A 261 -1.41 19.19 -5.43
N LEU A 262 -2.64 19.41 -5.91
CA LEU A 262 -3.22 18.76 -7.09
C LEU A 262 -2.30 18.66 -8.32
N LEU A 263 -1.68 19.76 -8.74
CA LEU A 263 -0.84 19.79 -9.95
C LEU A 263 0.43 18.94 -9.79
N GLU A 264 1.06 19.02 -8.63
CA GLU A 264 2.28 18.27 -8.32
C GLU A 264 1.98 16.77 -8.23
N GLU A 265 0.85 16.40 -7.62
CA GLU A 265 0.41 15.00 -7.53
C GLU A 265 0.13 14.38 -8.90
N VAL A 266 -0.54 15.11 -9.80
CA VAL A 266 -0.74 14.66 -11.19
C VAL A 266 0.60 14.46 -11.89
N ALA A 267 1.52 15.43 -11.78
CA ALA A 267 2.85 15.35 -12.37
C ALA A 267 3.67 14.18 -11.78
N LYS A 268 3.56 13.94 -10.47
CA LYS A 268 4.21 12.85 -9.74
C LYS A 268 3.87 11.48 -10.32
N PHE A 269 2.57 11.20 -10.50
CA PHE A 269 2.14 9.89 -11.02
C PHE A 269 2.58 9.67 -12.48
N ARG A 270 2.60 10.72 -13.29
CA ARG A 270 3.07 10.68 -14.69
C ARG A 270 4.57 10.41 -14.78
N ALA A 271 5.36 11.09 -13.93
CA ALA A 271 6.80 10.88 -13.82
C ALA A 271 7.12 9.45 -13.36
N ALA A 272 6.45 8.97 -12.31
CA ALA A 272 6.65 7.62 -11.78
C ALA A 272 6.48 6.54 -12.85
N ARG A 273 5.41 6.62 -13.66
CA ARG A 273 5.18 5.66 -14.77
C ARG A 273 6.31 5.67 -15.79
N ARG A 274 6.75 6.87 -16.19
CA ARG A 274 7.80 7.04 -17.21
C ARG A 274 9.14 6.49 -16.74
N ILE A 275 9.51 6.78 -15.50
CA ILE A 275 10.76 6.31 -14.89
C ILE A 275 10.74 4.79 -14.78
N TRP A 276 9.68 4.21 -14.22
CA TRP A 276 9.57 2.76 -14.08
C TRP A 276 9.61 2.03 -15.41
N ALA A 277 8.90 2.52 -16.43
CA ALA A 277 8.90 1.91 -17.76
C ALA A 277 10.32 1.85 -18.35
N ARG A 278 11.09 2.94 -18.22
CA ARG A 278 12.48 3.03 -18.67
C ARG A 278 13.39 2.08 -17.88
N LEU A 279 13.30 2.07 -16.55
CA LEU A 279 14.09 1.15 -15.71
C LEU A 279 13.87 -0.31 -16.11
N MET A 280 12.60 -0.73 -16.24
CA MET A 280 12.27 -2.11 -16.59
C MET A 280 12.76 -2.52 -17.98
N ARG A 281 12.73 -1.60 -18.95
CA ARG A 281 13.20 -1.86 -20.32
C ARG A 281 14.72 -1.83 -20.43
N ASP A 282 15.35 -0.78 -19.88
CA ASP A 282 16.73 -0.42 -20.16
C ASP A 282 17.71 -1.12 -19.20
N GLU A 283 17.35 -1.24 -17.92
CA GLU A 283 18.20 -1.90 -16.90
C GLU A 283 17.91 -3.40 -16.84
N PHE A 284 16.63 -3.78 -16.79
CA PHE A 284 16.22 -5.18 -16.60
C PHE A 284 15.88 -5.93 -17.89
N GLY A 285 15.91 -5.25 -19.04
CA GLY A 285 15.74 -5.89 -20.35
C GLY A 285 14.36 -6.50 -20.59
N ALA A 286 13.32 -6.09 -19.85
CA ALA A 286 11.97 -6.65 -19.96
C ALA A 286 11.47 -6.63 -21.41
N LYS A 287 10.79 -7.70 -21.84
CA LYS A 287 10.27 -7.85 -23.20
C LYS A 287 8.75 -7.82 -23.23
N ASN A 288 8.09 -8.25 -22.17
CA ASN A 288 6.64 -8.14 -22.04
C ASN A 288 6.26 -6.68 -21.72
N PRO A 289 5.42 -6.01 -22.53
CA PRO A 289 4.97 -4.65 -22.24
C PRO A 289 4.33 -4.50 -20.84
N LYS A 290 3.67 -5.54 -20.33
CA LYS A 290 3.05 -5.52 -18.99
C LYS A 290 4.07 -5.42 -17.86
N SER A 291 5.30 -5.86 -18.08
CA SER A 291 6.40 -5.74 -17.11
C SER A 291 6.85 -4.29 -16.93
N MET A 292 6.62 -3.43 -17.92
CA MET A 292 6.97 -2.01 -17.89
C MET A 292 5.83 -1.13 -17.34
N MET A 293 4.64 -1.69 -17.10
CA MET A 293 3.48 -0.94 -16.63
C MET A 293 3.54 -0.73 -15.12
N LEU A 294 3.63 0.53 -14.69
CA LEU A 294 3.42 0.91 -13.29
C LEU A 294 1.91 1.04 -13.04
N ARG A 295 1.29 -0.03 -12.55
CA ARG A 295 -0.09 -0.01 -12.05
C ARG A 295 -0.09 0.30 -10.56
N PHE A 296 -0.90 1.26 -10.13
CA PHE A 296 -0.89 1.71 -8.75
C PHE A 296 -2.27 1.86 -8.12
N HIS A 297 -2.32 1.58 -6.83
CA HIS A 297 -3.33 2.04 -5.90
C HIS A 297 -2.97 3.45 -5.43
N THR A 298 -3.97 4.23 -5.07
CA THR A 298 -3.79 5.52 -4.42
C THR A 298 -4.66 5.61 -3.18
N GLN A 299 -4.13 6.22 -2.13
CA GLN A 299 -4.89 6.60 -0.94
C GLN A 299 -4.74 8.10 -0.73
N THR A 300 -5.82 8.77 -0.39
CA THR A 300 -5.78 10.19 -0.03
C THR A 300 -4.92 10.41 1.23
N ALA A 301 -4.25 11.55 1.35
CA ALA A 301 -3.30 11.80 2.45
C ALA A 301 -4.00 11.93 3.81
N GLY A 302 -3.76 10.98 4.72
CA GLY A 302 -4.33 10.98 6.07
C GLY A 302 -3.68 12.04 6.95
N VAL A 303 -2.36 12.19 6.82
CA VAL A 303 -1.55 13.21 7.51
C VAL A 303 -2.00 14.66 7.25
N GLN A 304 -2.79 14.90 6.19
CA GLN A 304 -3.34 16.22 5.87
C GLN A 304 -4.77 16.45 6.42
N LEU A 305 -5.37 15.46 7.07
CA LEU A 305 -6.71 15.55 7.64
C LEU A 305 -6.64 16.02 9.10
N THR A 306 -7.60 16.86 9.49
CA THR A 306 -7.59 17.54 10.79
C THR A 306 -8.64 16.97 11.73
N ALA A 307 -8.34 16.93 13.03
CA ALA A 307 -9.32 16.59 14.07
C ALA A 307 -10.28 17.76 14.35
N GLN A 308 -9.79 18.99 14.18
CA GLN A 308 -10.58 20.22 14.24
C GLN A 308 -11.39 20.36 12.95
N GLN A 309 -12.66 20.78 13.08
CA GLN A 309 -13.60 20.92 11.96
C GLN A 309 -13.53 19.73 10.96
N PRO A 310 -13.75 18.49 11.40
CA PRO A 310 -13.43 17.29 10.62
C PRO A 310 -14.24 17.21 9.32
N GLU A 311 -15.40 17.82 9.20
CA GLU A 311 -16.18 17.91 7.96
C GLU A 311 -15.40 18.59 6.81
N VAL A 312 -14.46 19.49 7.10
CA VAL A 312 -13.58 20.12 6.11
C VAL A 312 -12.72 19.07 5.40
N ASN A 313 -12.46 17.92 6.04
CA ASN A 313 -11.75 16.80 5.43
C ASN A 313 -12.50 16.22 4.22
N LEU A 314 -13.83 16.36 4.12
CA LEU A 314 -14.56 15.96 2.90
C LEU A 314 -14.08 16.73 1.67
N VAL A 315 -13.80 18.03 1.83
CA VAL A 315 -13.26 18.89 0.76
C VAL A 315 -11.83 18.47 0.43
N ARG A 316 -10.98 18.25 1.45
CA ARG A 316 -9.60 17.79 1.27
C ARG A 316 -9.54 16.48 0.49
N VAL A 317 -10.31 15.49 0.95
CA VAL A 317 -10.40 14.15 0.33
C VAL A 317 -10.95 14.21 -1.08
N ALA A 318 -11.91 15.10 -1.38
CA ALA A 318 -12.39 15.31 -2.75
C ALA A 318 -11.29 15.83 -3.69
N ILE A 319 -10.49 16.81 -3.24
CA ILE A 319 -9.36 17.34 -4.02
C ILE A 319 -8.24 16.31 -4.17
N GLN A 320 -7.90 15.58 -3.11
CA GLN A 320 -6.92 14.50 -3.14
C GLN A 320 -7.38 13.38 -4.09
N GLY A 321 -8.65 12.98 -4.01
CA GLY A 321 -9.26 12.01 -4.92
C GLY A 321 -9.22 12.47 -6.38
N LEU A 322 -9.48 13.76 -6.64
CA LEU A 322 -9.34 14.36 -7.96
C LEU A 322 -7.91 14.24 -8.49
N GLY A 323 -6.89 14.49 -7.65
CA GLY A 323 -5.48 14.32 -8.01
C GLY A 323 -5.12 12.88 -8.38
N ALA A 324 -5.61 11.91 -7.60
CA ALA A 324 -5.43 10.49 -7.89
C ALA A 324 -6.04 10.09 -9.24
N VAL A 325 -7.27 10.56 -9.51
CA VAL A 325 -8.01 10.26 -10.75
C VAL A 325 -7.31 10.89 -11.95
N LEU A 326 -7.04 12.20 -11.91
CA LEU A 326 -6.34 12.92 -12.98
C LEU A 326 -4.92 12.39 -13.20
N GLY A 327 -4.30 11.83 -12.16
CA GLY A 327 -3.03 11.12 -12.22
C GLY A 327 -3.07 9.76 -12.89
N GLY A 328 -4.24 9.16 -13.12
CA GLY A 328 -4.40 7.87 -13.79
C GLY A 328 -4.25 6.63 -12.89
N THR A 329 -4.70 6.69 -11.63
CA THR A 329 -4.72 5.55 -10.69
C THR A 329 -5.57 4.36 -11.15
N GLN A 330 -5.22 3.13 -10.74
CA GLN A 330 -6.02 1.92 -11.07
C GLN A 330 -7.02 1.57 -9.97
N SER A 331 -6.77 2.02 -8.74
CA SER A 331 -7.70 1.86 -7.63
C SER A 331 -7.50 2.93 -6.59
N LEU A 332 -8.57 3.37 -5.93
CA LEU A 332 -8.53 4.50 -5.00
C LEU A 332 -9.20 4.16 -3.68
N HIS A 333 -8.51 4.53 -2.59
CA HIS A 333 -9.07 4.69 -1.27
C HIS A 333 -9.25 6.17 -0.97
N THR A 334 -10.46 6.55 -0.61
CA THR A 334 -10.75 7.86 -0.03
C THR A 334 -10.89 7.69 1.48
N ASN A 335 -10.10 8.45 2.23
CA ASN A 335 -10.17 8.47 3.69
C ASN A 335 -11.53 9.01 4.12
N SER A 336 -11.92 8.68 5.35
CA SER A 336 -13.13 9.23 5.94
C SER A 336 -12.84 10.58 6.59
N PHE A 337 -13.88 11.40 6.78
CA PHE A 337 -13.69 12.74 7.34
C PHE A 337 -13.25 12.73 8.81
N ASP A 338 -13.43 11.60 9.50
CA ASP A 338 -13.08 11.34 10.90
C ASP A 338 -11.68 10.71 11.10
N GLU A 339 -10.85 10.66 10.05
CA GLU A 339 -9.51 10.04 10.04
C GLU A 339 -8.62 10.41 11.23
N ALA A 340 -8.56 11.69 11.58
CA ALA A 340 -7.67 12.20 12.62
C ALA A 340 -8.18 11.94 14.05
N ILE A 341 -9.34 11.28 14.20
CA ILE A 341 -10.01 11.04 15.49
C ILE A 341 -10.09 9.54 15.78
N ALA A 342 -10.60 8.73 14.84
CA ALA A 342 -10.84 7.31 15.04
C ALA A 342 -10.97 6.57 13.71
N LEU A 343 -11.10 5.24 13.81
CA LEU A 343 -11.54 4.41 12.69
C LEU A 343 -12.94 4.84 12.20
N PRO A 344 -13.24 4.69 10.90
CA PRO A 344 -14.39 5.32 10.29
C PRO A 344 -15.71 4.69 10.72
N THR A 345 -16.68 5.54 11.06
CA THR A 345 -18.07 5.13 11.28
C THR A 345 -18.74 4.64 9.98
N GLU A 346 -19.94 4.05 10.09
CA GLU A 346 -20.73 3.69 8.91
C GLU A 346 -20.99 4.89 7.98
N LYS A 347 -21.42 6.01 8.56
CA LYS A 347 -21.70 7.25 7.82
C LYS A 347 -20.44 7.77 7.14
N ALA A 348 -19.31 7.83 7.85
CA ALA A 348 -18.10 8.43 7.33
C ALA A 348 -17.51 7.63 6.16
N ALA A 349 -17.42 6.29 6.28
CA ALA A 349 -16.95 5.47 5.16
C ALA A 349 -17.91 5.51 3.95
N ARG A 350 -19.22 5.63 4.19
CA ARG A 350 -20.20 5.80 3.10
C ARG A 350 -19.97 7.10 2.36
N LEU A 351 -19.73 8.21 3.08
CA LEU A 351 -19.41 9.50 2.46
C LEU A 351 -18.09 9.43 1.68
N ALA A 352 -17.07 8.77 2.22
CA ALA A 352 -15.82 8.55 1.52
C ALA A 352 -16.03 7.79 0.19
N LEU A 353 -16.83 6.72 0.17
CA LEU A 353 -17.20 6.03 -1.06
C LEU A 353 -18.00 6.92 -2.02
N ARG A 354 -18.93 7.74 -1.50
CA ARG A 354 -19.71 8.68 -2.32
C ARG A 354 -18.83 9.71 -3.01
N THR A 355 -17.73 10.16 -2.37
CA THR A 355 -16.75 11.03 -3.03
C THR A 355 -16.23 10.43 -4.33
N GLN A 356 -15.85 9.14 -4.33
CA GLN A 356 -15.39 8.47 -5.55
C GLN A 356 -16.51 8.30 -6.59
N GLN A 357 -17.73 8.01 -6.14
CA GLN A 357 -18.88 7.83 -7.03
C GLN A 357 -19.27 9.15 -7.72
N VAL A 358 -19.23 10.27 -7.00
CA VAL A 358 -19.42 11.61 -7.59
C VAL A 358 -18.33 11.88 -8.63
N LEU A 359 -17.05 11.67 -8.28
CA LEU A 359 -15.94 11.83 -9.23
C LEU A 359 -16.13 10.95 -10.49
N ALA A 360 -16.59 9.71 -10.35
CA ALA A 360 -16.71 8.79 -11.48
C ALA A 360 -17.94 9.03 -12.36
N TYR A 361 -19.08 9.41 -11.77
CA TYR A 361 -20.39 9.36 -12.43
C TYR A 361 -21.06 10.72 -12.62
N GLU A 362 -20.63 11.78 -11.92
CA GLU A 362 -21.21 13.13 -12.03
C GLU A 362 -20.27 14.15 -12.69
N THR A 363 -19.02 13.76 -12.95
CA THR A 363 -18.02 14.59 -13.64
C THR A 363 -17.65 14.01 -15.01
N ASP A 364 -16.91 14.78 -15.81
CA ASP A 364 -16.36 14.37 -17.11
C ASP A 364 -14.98 13.68 -17.01
N LEU A 365 -14.49 13.39 -15.80
CA LEU A 365 -13.17 12.80 -15.58
C LEU A 365 -12.98 11.42 -16.21
N THR A 366 -14.09 10.70 -16.44
CA THR A 366 -14.08 9.39 -17.10
C THR A 366 -14.28 9.48 -18.62
N ALA A 367 -14.47 10.67 -19.18
CA ALA A 367 -14.75 10.88 -20.59
C ALA A 367 -13.50 11.06 -21.47
N THR A 368 -12.32 11.28 -20.89
CA THR A 368 -11.06 11.47 -21.64
C THR A 368 -9.86 10.87 -20.92
N VAL A 369 -8.77 10.62 -21.66
CA VAL A 369 -7.53 10.04 -21.15
C VAL A 369 -6.45 11.12 -21.01
N ASP A 370 -5.85 11.22 -19.81
CA ASP A 370 -4.82 12.20 -19.45
C ASP A 370 -5.16 13.62 -19.94
N PRO A 371 -6.19 14.27 -19.35
CA PRO A 371 -6.66 15.59 -19.80
C PRO A 371 -5.59 16.69 -19.68
N PHE A 372 -4.49 16.44 -18.96
CA PHE A 372 -3.38 17.39 -18.82
C PHE A 372 -2.26 17.19 -19.85
N ALA A 373 -2.37 16.23 -20.77
CA ALA A 373 -1.37 16.03 -21.81
C ALA A 373 -1.16 17.32 -22.63
N GLY A 374 0.07 17.85 -22.60
CA GLY A 374 0.45 19.10 -23.26
C GLY A 374 0.23 20.37 -22.44
N SER A 375 -0.30 20.28 -21.21
CA SER A 375 -0.40 21.41 -20.29
C SER A 375 0.99 21.92 -19.92
N TYR A 376 1.29 23.19 -20.21
CA TYR A 376 2.63 23.76 -19.97
C TYR A 376 3.11 23.55 -18.53
N VAL A 377 2.23 23.75 -17.54
CA VAL A 377 2.59 23.60 -16.13
C VAL A 377 2.77 22.13 -15.73
N VAL A 378 1.89 21.23 -16.18
CA VAL A 378 1.97 19.82 -15.76
C VAL A 378 3.14 19.12 -16.44
N GLU A 379 3.42 19.41 -17.71
CA GLU A 379 4.59 18.83 -18.40
C GLU A 379 5.91 19.32 -17.82
N ALA A 380 6.02 20.62 -17.52
CA ALA A 380 7.19 21.18 -16.85
C ALA A 380 7.37 20.55 -15.46
N MET A 381 6.33 20.53 -14.63
CA MET A 381 6.38 19.91 -13.30
C MET A 381 6.69 18.40 -13.36
N THR A 382 6.19 17.69 -14.37
CA THR A 382 6.50 16.25 -14.55
C THR A 382 7.99 16.05 -14.83
N ALA A 383 8.62 16.96 -15.58
CA ALA A 383 10.06 16.92 -15.84
C ALA A 383 10.89 17.30 -14.61
N GLU A 384 10.49 18.32 -13.85
CA GLU A 384 11.14 18.73 -12.60
C GLU A 384 11.10 17.62 -11.54
N ILE A 385 9.94 16.99 -11.35
CA ILE A 385 9.80 15.85 -10.43
C ILE A 385 10.66 14.68 -10.90
N GLU A 386 10.68 14.37 -12.20
CA GLU A 386 11.52 13.29 -12.72
C GLU A 386 13.00 13.53 -12.45
N ALA A 387 13.50 14.75 -12.66
CA ALA A 387 14.88 15.09 -12.37
C ALA A 387 15.20 14.90 -10.88
N ALA A 388 14.37 15.43 -9.98
CA ALA A 388 14.54 15.28 -8.54
C ALA A 388 14.47 13.81 -8.08
N VAL A 389 13.59 13.01 -8.69
CA VAL A 389 13.47 11.58 -8.41
C VAL A 389 14.74 10.83 -8.81
N VAL A 390 15.26 11.08 -10.02
CA VAL A 390 16.47 10.42 -10.52
C VAL A 390 17.67 10.78 -9.63
N GLU A 391 17.85 12.05 -9.28
CA GLU A 391 18.92 12.49 -8.36
C GLU A 391 18.84 11.79 -7.00
N LEU A 392 17.64 11.68 -6.41
CA LEU A 392 17.46 10.98 -5.15
C LEU A 392 17.71 9.47 -5.26
N MET A 393 17.34 8.84 -6.38
CA MET A 393 17.65 7.43 -6.62
C MET A 393 19.16 7.19 -6.77
N GLU A 394 19.90 8.11 -7.40
CA GLU A 394 21.36 8.07 -7.48
C GLU A 394 21.98 8.18 -6.08
N ARG A 395 21.51 9.11 -5.24
CA ARG A 395 21.96 9.23 -3.84
C ARG A 395 21.71 7.94 -3.04
N VAL A 396 20.59 7.24 -3.27
CA VAL A 396 20.35 5.92 -2.66
C VAL A 396 21.36 4.89 -3.19
N ALA A 397 21.65 4.90 -4.48
CA ALA A 397 22.61 3.98 -5.09
C ALA A 397 24.06 4.20 -4.61
N ASP A 398 24.44 5.43 -4.25
CA ASP A 398 25.76 5.75 -3.68
C ASP A 398 26.05 5.04 -2.35
N HIS A 399 25.02 4.55 -1.66
CA HIS A 399 25.15 3.71 -0.46
C HIS A 399 25.46 2.22 -0.78
N GLY A 400 25.46 1.82 -2.05
CA GLY A 400 25.73 0.45 -2.52
C GLY A 400 24.46 -0.31 -2.89
N SER A 401 23.52 -0.43 -1.95
CA SER A 401 22.19 -1.02 -2.19
C SER A 401 21.12 -0.27 -1.41
N VAL A 402 19.85 -0.54 -1.74
CA VAL A 402 18.71 0.01 -0.98
C VAL A 402 18.73 -0.47 0.47
N VAL A 403 19.16 -1.71 0.69
CA VAL A 403 19.31 -2.28 2.05
C VAL A 403 20.40 -1.54 2.82
N ASP A 404 21.55 -1.28 2.19
CA ASP A 404 22.65 -0.54 2.82
C ASP A 404 22.23 0.90 3.15
N ALA A 405 21.45 1.55 2.28
CA ALA A 405 20.90 2.88 2.52
C ALA A 405 19.92 2.89 3.72
N ILE A 406 19.08 1.87 3.84
CA ILE A 406 18.16 1.67 4.97
C ILE A 406 18.94 1.46 6.27
N GLU A 407 19.94 0.57 6.27
CA GLU A 407 20.79 0.29 7.44
C GLU A 407 21.63 1.51 7.84
N ALA A 408 22.03 2.33 6.86
CA ALA A 408 22.67 3.62 7.09
C ALA A 408 21.69 4.70 7.57
N GLY A 409 20.38 4.44 7.58
CA GLY A 409 19.32 5.37 7.99
C GLY A 409 19.11 6.54 7.03
N PHE A 410 19.57 6.45 5.78
CA PHE A 410 19.55 7.57 4.83
C PHE A 410 18.13 8.01 4.50
N GLN A 411 17.29 7.11 3.95
CA GLN A 411 15.92 7.45 3.56
C GLN A 411 15.10 7.95 4.76
N LYS A 412 15.23 7.29 5.91
CA LYS A 412 14.52 7.69 7.15
C LYS A 412 14.88 9.13 7.56
N ARG A 413 16.17 9.49 7.59
CA ARG A 413 16.60 10.86 7.91
C ARG A 413 16.08 11.90 6.91
N GLU A 414 16.11 11.60 5.61
CA GLU A 414 15.59 12.52 4.57
C GLU A 414 14.08 12.78 4.75
N ILE A 415 13.31 11.75 5.16
CA ILE A 415 11.89 11.85 5.47
C ILE A 415 11.68 12.69 6.74
N GLU A 416 12.42 12.39 7.82
CA GLU A 416 12.30 13.10 9.10
C GLU A 416 12.66 14.59 8.98
N GLN A 417 13.67 14.93 8.16
CA GLN A 417 14.02 16.33 7.87
C GLN A 417 12.87 17.06 7.15
N SER A 418 12.23 16.39 6.19
CA SER A 418 11.07 16.95 5.49
C SER A 418 9.86 17.11 6.43
N ALA A 419 9.59 16.10 7.25
CA ALA A 419 8.53 16.14 8.26
C ALA A 419 8.73 17.30 9.26
N TYR A 420 9.97 17.45 9.75
CA TYR A 420 10.32 18.51 10.70
C TYR A 420 10.13 19.90 10.10
N ARG A 421 10.58 20.11 8.85
CA ARG A 421 10.35 21.37 8.13
C ARG A 421 8.86 21.67 8.00
N ILE A 422 8.05 20.70 7.58
CA ILE A 422 6.60 20.86 7.44
C ILE A 422 5.95 21.23 8.79
N ALA A 423 6.36 20.58 9.88
CA ALA A 423 5.87 20.92 11.22
C ALA A 423 6.21 22.37 11.59
N GLN A 424 7.44 22.81 11.36
CA GLN A 424 7.86 24.20 11.60
C GLN A 424 7.06 25.21 10.76
N GLU A 425 6.80 24.91 9.49
CA GLU A 425 5.98 25.75 8.60
C GLU A 425 4.53 25.87 9.11
N ILE A 426 3.96 24.78 9.64
CA ILE A 426 2.59 24.78 10.20
C ILE A 426 2.55 25.58 11.50
N ASP A 427 3.50 25.35 12.41
CA ASP A 427 3.57 26.00 13.72
C ASP A 427 3.83 27.52 13.60
N SER A 428 4.65 27.92 12.63
CA SER A 428 4.92 29.34 12.35
C SER A 428 3.77 30.05 11.61
N GLY A 429 2.84 29.28 11.03
CA GLY A 429 1.74 29.79 10.21
C GLY A 429 2.14 30.14 8.76
N GLU A 430 3.36 29.82 8.34
CA GLU A 430 3.82 29.91 6.95
C GLU A 430 2.99 28.98 6.05
N ARG A 431 2.83 27.72 6.47
CA ARG A 431 1.92 26.75 5.85
C ARG A 431 0.56 26.83 6.52
N VAL A 432 -0.42 27.31 5.77
CA VAL A 432 -1.80 27.44 6.26
C VAL A 432 -2.50 26.07 6.29
N VAL A 433 -3.04 25.72 7.44
CA VAL A 433 -3.94 24.57 7.63
C VAL A 433 -5.29 25.09 8.14
N VAL A 434 -6.27 25.10 7.24
CA VAL A 434 -7.63 25.63 7.50
C VAL A 434 -8.27 24.90 8.68
N GLY A 435 -8.77 25.65 9.64
CA GLY A 435 -9.40 25.15 10.87
C GLY A 435 -8.43 24.75 11.97
N LEU A 436 -7.12 24.70 11.69
CA LEU A 436 -6.07 24.42 12.69
C LEU A 436 -5.32 25.70 13.09
N ASN A 437 -4.57 26.30 12.17
CA ASN A 437 -3.77 27.51 12.45
C ASN A 437 -4.36 28.80 11.85
N ARG A 438 -5.38 28.68 11.00
CA ARG A 438 -6.11 29.81 10.42
C ARG A 438 -7.56 29.44 10.18
N PHE A 439 -8.47 30.39 10.32
CA PHE A 439 -9.92 30.16 10.20
C PHE A 439 -10.45 29.19 11.27
N THR A 440 -9.96 29.35 12.51
CA THR A 440 -10.39 28.58 13.67
C THR A 440 -11.77 29.04 14.15
N VAL A 441 -12.46 28.17 14.89
CA VAL A 441 -13.72 28.47 15.58
C VAL A 441 -13.53 28.37 17.10
N ASP A 442 -14.39 29.04 17.87
CA ASP A 442 -14.26 29.07 19.35
C ASP A 442 -14.52 27.70 20.00
N ALA A 443 -15.34 26.85 19.38
CA ALA A 443 -15.61 25.49 19.82
C ALA A 443 -15.94 24.59 18.62
N ASP A 444 -15.38 23.38 18.61
CA ASP A 444 -15.71 22.33 17.64
C ASP A 444 -17.02 21.63 18.01
N GLU A 445 -17.73 21.09 17.01
CA GLU A 445 -18.89 20.23 17.25
C GLU A 445 -18.45 18.90 17.88
N PRO A 446 -19.22 18.35 18.85
CA PRO A 446 -18.88 17.08 19.46
C PRO A 446 -19.03 15.92 18.46
N TYR A 447 -17.97 15.12 18.32
CA TYR A 447 -17.95 13.91 17.51
C TYR A 447 -17.85 12.66 18.39
N GLU A 448 -18.63 11.63 18.07
CA GLU A 448 -18.62 10.34 18.77
C GLU A 448 -17.73 9.34 18.02
N PRO A 449 -16.50 9.06 18.51
CA PRO A 449 -15.60 8.13 17.85
C PRO A 449 -16.05 6.69 18.00
N LEU A 450 -15.77 5.90 16.97
CA LEU A 450 -15.89 4.46 17.07
C LEU A 450 -14.95 3.93 18.18
N ARG A 451 -15.49 3.09 19.06
CA ARG A 451 -14.73 2.42 20.12
C ARG A 451 -14.72 0.92 19.88
N VAL A 452 -13.55 0.32 20.03
CA VAL A 452 -13.37 -1.13 19.95
C VAL A 452 -13.75 -1.75 21.29
N ASP A 453 -14.51 -2.84 21.26
CA ASP A 453 -14.94 -3.56 22.46
C ASP A 453 -13.75 -4.34 23.05
N PRO A 454 -13.34 -4.07 24.31
CA PRO A 454 -12.21 -4.77 24.93
C PRO A 454 -12.46 -6.27 25.15
N THR A 455 -13.71 -6.75 25.06
CA THR A 455 -14.03 -8.19 25.16
C THR A 455 -13.58 -8.99 23.95
N ILE A 456 -13.21 -8.33 22.85
CA ILE A 456 -12.72 -8.95 21.62
C ILE A 456 -11.44 -9.77 21.87
N GLU A 457 -10.51 -9.24 22.65
CA GLU A 457 -9.26 -9.92 23.00
C GLU A 457 -9.53 -11.25 23.71
N ALA A 458 -10.37 -11.22 24.75
CA ALA A 458 -10.74 -12.41 25.50
C ALA A 458 -11.44 -13.46 24.63
N ALA A 459 -12.36 -13.03 23.77
CA ALA A 459 -13.08 -13.91 22.86
C ALA A 459 -12.17 -14.54 21.79
N GLN A 460 -11.15 -13.81 21.32
CA GLN A 460 -10.16 -14.29 20.36
C GLN A 460 -9.21 -15.31 21.00
N ALA A 461 -8.73 -15.04 22.21
CA ALA A 461 -7.92 -15.97 22.99
C ALA A 461 -8.68 -17.29 23.30
N GLU A 462 -9.98 -17.22 23.62
CA GLU A 462 -10.80 -18.42 23.82
C GLU A 462 -10.92 -19.27 22.55
N ARG A 463 -11.10 -18.63 21.37
CA ARG A 463 -11.11 -19.33 20.08
C ARG A 463 -9.78 -20.02 19.79
N LEU A 464 -8.66 -19.35 20.06
CA LEU A 464 -7.33 -19.93 19.92
C LEU A 464 -7.11 -21.13 20.85
N ALA A 465 -7.50 -21.03 22.11
CA ALA A 465 -7.39 -22.14 23.07
C ALA A 465 -8.18 -23.36 22.57
N LYS A 466 -9.41 -23.14 22.09
CA LYS A 466 -10.24 -24.20 21.49
C LYS A 466 -9.59 -24.81 20.24
N LEU A 467 -9.09 -23.98 19.33
CA LEU A 467 -8.39 -24.42 18.12
C LEU A 467 -7.23 -25.38 18.43
N ARG A 468 -6.39 -25.01 19.40
CA ARG A 468 -5.21 -25.80 19.77
C ARG A 468 -5.59 -27.13 20.44
N VAL A 469 -6.73 -27.22 21.14
CA VAL A 469 -7.25 -28.47 21.71
C VAL A 469 -7.85 -29.39 20.64
N GLU A 470 -8.51 -28.84 19.62
CA GLU A 470 -9.26 -29.63 18.63
C GLU A 470 -8.44 -30.11 17.43
N ARG A 471 -7.29 -29.49 17.15
CA ARG A 471 -6.46 -29.83 15.99
C ARG A 471 -5.60 -31.08 16.23
N ASP A 472 -5.16 -31.69 15.13
CA ASP A 472 -4.12 -32.73 15.17
C ASP A 472 -2.75 -32.07 15.43
N SER A 473 -2.29 -32.12 16.68
CA SER A 473 -1.04 -31.48 17.10
C SER A 473 0.19 -32.11 16.44
N ASP A 474 0.20 -33.44 16.26
CA ASP A 474 1.32 -34.12 15.62
C ASP A 474 1.44 -33.72 14.14
N ALA A 475 0.30 -33.50 13.46
CA ALA A 475 0.30 -32.99 12.09
C ALA A 475 0.84 -31.55 11.99
N VAL A 476 0.45 -30.67 12.92
CA VAL A 476 0.99 -29.30 13.00
C VAL A 476 2.49 -29.31 13.25
N GLU A 477 2.97 -30.08 14.23
CA GLU A 477 4.40 -30.14 14.57
C GLU A 477 5.25 -30.66 13.40
N ARG A 478 4.78 -31.70 12.69
CA ARG A 478 5.45 -32.18 11.47
C ARG A 478 5.53 -31.11 10.38
N ALA A 479 4.41 -30.45 10.08
CA ALA A 479 4.36 -29.44 9.04
C ALA A 479 5.21 -28.19 9.37
N LEU A 480 5.21 -27.74 10.64
CA LEU A 480 6.12 -26.68 11.10
C LEU A 480 7.59 -27.12 11.04
N GLY A 481 7.89 -28.40 11.30
CA GLY A 481 9.22 -28.99 11.11
C GLY A 481 9.69 -28.92 9.66
N GLU A 482 8.82 -29.22 8.70
CA GLU A 482 9.11 -29.08 7.27
C GLU A 482 9.33 -27.62 6.85
N LEU A 483 8.51 -26.70 7.39
CA LEU A 483 8.70 -25.26 7.20
C LEU A 483 10.06 -24.80 7.71
N ARG A 484 10.45 -25.25 8.91
CA ARG A 484 11.75 -24.95 9.50
C ARG A 484 12.89 -25.46 8.61
N ALA A 485 12.82 -26.70 8.13
CA ALA A 485 13.82 -27.27 7.24
C ALA A 485 13.94 -26.48 5.92
N ALA A 486 12.83 -26.05 5.34
CA ALA A 486 12.83 -25.20 4.15
C ALA A 486 13.47 -23.82 4.42
N ALA A 487 13.17 -23.21 5.58
CA ALA A 487 13.71 -21.93 5.99
C ALA A 487 15.24 -21.98 6.26
N GLU A 488 15.75 -23.11 6.77
CA GLU A 488 17.19 -23.37 6.95
C GLU A 488 17.91 -23.63 5.61
N GLY A 489 17.21 -24.24 4.65
CA GLY A 489 17.70 -24.51 3.30
C GLY A 489 17.40 -23.40 2.29
N THR A 490 17.30 -23.77 1.01
CA THR A 490 17.00 -22.88 -0.12
C THR A 490 15.67 -23.19 -0.80
N ALA A 491 14.89 -24.12 -0.25
CA ALA A 491 13.56 -24.44 -0.78
C ALA A 491 12.60 -23.26 -0.56
N ASN A 492 11.59 -23.16 -1.43
CA ASN A 492 10.54 -22.16 -1.30
C ASN A 492 9.69 -22.47 -0.06
N VAL A 493 9.63 -21.52 0.88
CA VAL A 493 8.99 -21.75 2.18
C VAL A 493 7.45 -21.75 2.12
N LEU A 494 6.83 -21.23 1.05
CA LEU A 494 5.35 -21.12 1.00
C LEU A 494 4.65 -22.48 0.87
N HIS A 495 5.28 -23.47 0.25
CA HIS A 495 4.69 -24.81 0.13
C HIS A 495 4.50 -25.49 1.49
N PRO A 496 5.55 -25.71 2.31
CA PRO A 496 5.37 -26.28 3.65
C PRO A 496 4.60 -25.33 4.59
N MET A 497 4.70 -24.00 4.40
CA MET A 497 3.87 -23.04 5.13
C MET A 497 2.38 -23.26 4.90
N LYS A 498 1.97 -23.52 3.66
CA LYS A 498 0.56 -23.82 3.34
C LYS A 498 0.09 -25.10 4.01
N GLU A 499 0.92 -26.14 4.03
CA GLU A 499 0.60 -27.39 4.71
C GLU A 499 0.43 -27.20 6.22
N ALA A 500 1.30 -26.40 6.86
CA ALA A 500 1.15 -26.07 8.27
C ALA A 500 -0.16 -25.33 8.56
N LEU A 501 -0.50 -24.31 7.75
CA LEU A 501 -1.75 -23.57 7.88
C LEU A 501 -2.97 -24.45 7.63
N ARG A 502 -2.91 -25.39 6.67
CA ARG A 502 -3.97 -26.38 6.41
C ARG A 502 -4.14 -27.34 7.60
N ALA A 503 -3.05 -27.70 8.27
CA ALA A 503 -3.07 -28.47 9.51
C ALA A 503 -3.58 -27.67 10.73
N ARG A 504 -4.00 -26.41 10.54
CA ARG A 504 -4.46 -25.48 11.59
C ARG A 504 -3.33 -24.99 12.52
N ALA A 505 -2.12 -24.82 11.99
CA ALA A 505 -1.11 -23.96 12.61
C ALA A 505 -1.58 -22.50 12.62
N THR A 506 -1.20 -21.74 13.63
CA THR A 506 -1.55 -20.33 13.76
C THR A 506 -0.56 -19.42 13.02
N VAL A 507 -0.93 -18.16 12.83
CA VAL A 507 -0.07 -17.10 12.29
C VAL A 507 1.16 -16.93 13.18
N GLY A 508 0.97 -16.92 14.51
CA GLY A 508 2.04 -16.84 15.50
C GLY A 508 3.00 -18.02 15.46
N GLU A 509 2.51 -19.26 15.31
CA GLU A 509 3.35 -20.46 15.21
C GLU A 509 4.18 -20.51 13.92
N VAL A 510 3.57 -20.14 12.78
CA VAL A 510 4.27 -20.06 11.50
C VAL A 510 5.35 -18.98 11.55
N CYS A 511 5.00 -17.77 12.00
CA CYS A 511 5.96 -16.68 12.13
C CYS A 511 7.03 -17.00 13.18
N GLY A 512 6.65 -17.64 14.29
CA GLY A 512 7.56 -18.09 15.35
C GLY A 512 8.59 -19.10 14.85
N THR A 513 8.16 -20.06 14.03
CA THR A 513 9.06 -21.02 13.37
C THR A 513 10.09 -20.33 12.49
N LEU A 514 9.66 -19.35 11.70
CA LEU A 514 10.59 -18.55 10.87
C LEU A 514 11.50 -17.67 11.73
N ARG A 515 11.01 -17.09 12.83
CA ARG A 515 11.82 -16.29 13.78
C ARG A 515 12.95 -17.12 14.39
N GLN A 516 12.72 -18.41 14.66
CA GLN A 516 13.76 -19.29 15.21
C GLN A 516 14.94 -19.49 14.25
N VAL A 517 14.70 -19.43 12.93
CA VAL A 517 15.74 -19.62 11.90
C VAL A 517 16.37 -18.30 11.46
N TRP A 518 15.54 -17.28 11.22
CA TRP A 518 15.96 -16.01 10.62
C TRP A 518 16.23 -14.90 11.64
N GLY A 519 15.82 -15.10 12.89
CA GLY A 519 15.87 -14.09 13.94
C GLY A 519 14.80 -13.00 13.78
N THR A 520 14.88 -12.01 14.66
CA THR A 520 13.99 -10.83 14.67
C THR A 520 14.82 -9.58 14.39
N TYR A 521 14.34 -8.70 13.52
CA TYR A 521 14.98 -7.41 13.28
C TYR A 521 14.89 -6.52 14.53
N ARG A 522 15.97 -5.78 14.80
CA ARG A 522 16.00 -4.73 15.81
C ARG A 522 16.50 -3.45 15.15
N PRO A 523 15.71 -2.37 15.13
CA PRO A 523 16.17 -1.11 14.57
C PRO A 523 17.38 -0.60 15.35
N SER A 524 18.33 0.03 14.67
CA SER A 524 19.42 0.76 15.33
C SER A 524 18.99 2.20 15.58
N ASP A 525 19.04 2.65 16.83
CA ASP A 525 18.79 4.05 17.24
C ASP A 525 19.97 4.98 16.88
N ARG A 526 20.42 4.95 15.62
CA ARG A 526 21.40 5.93 15.13
C ARG A 526 20.65 7.20 14.74
N PHE A 527 20.56 8.11 15.71
CA PHE A 527 20.12 9.50 15.52
C PHE A 527 21.25 10.34 14.91
#